data_AF-A0A814NG97-F1
#
_entry.id   AF-A0A814NG97-F1
#
_cell.length_a   1.000
_cell.length_b   1.000
_cell.length_c   1.000
_cell.angle_alpha   90.00
_cell.angle_beta   90.00
_cell.angle_gamma   90.00
#
_symmetry.space_group_name_H-M   'P 1'
#
loop_
_entity.id
_entity.type
_entity.pdbx_description
1 polymer ?
#
loop_
_entity_poly.entity_id
_entity_poly.type
_entity_poly.pdbx_seq_one_letter_code
_entity_poly.pdbx_strand_id
1 'polypeptide(L)'
;MLFHQLKLLLWKIYLVQKRSPLLTLLEFLMPTLFTILLLPIRQIINSNNIKNDTVFNAFFIESFDDNFIQYKNSSFAFYPNNSKLINSIVDIVSKKFEIQFKSFEKETEMLEYLSLDSTYHLFGISFLNDDVNNFTYELHFPNSPRYQDPINEWKEWKTHQLFPSFETLGPRDNTSKHGGAPGYYVEGFLIVQKAIDFALISLFDSQVDNIEIMLKRFPYGPYVHDNFVIILIAIFPYIIQLSFIFTVIFTAKSIVQEKETGLKEIMKLMGMKSHVYWLS
;
A
#
# COMPACT_ATOMS: atom_id res chain seq x y z
N MET A 1 -49.55 15.68 20.09
CA MET A 1 -48.75 16.41 21.11
C MET A 1 -47.26 16.51 20.73
N LEU A 2 -46.56 15.40 20.47
CA LEU A 2 -45.11 15.40 20.14
C LEU A 2 -44.73 16.25 18.93
N PHE A 3 -45.46 16.10 17.82
CA PHE A 3 -45.20 16.86 16.60
C PHE A 3 -45.35 18.38 16.79
N HIS A 4 -46.27 18.81 17.66
CA HIS A 4 -46.45 20.22 17.97
C HIS A 4 -45.28 20.77 18.79
N GLN A 5 -44.78 19.99 19.76
CA GLN A 5 -43.58 20.32 20.53
C GLN A 5 -42.35 20.43 19.61
N LEU A 6 -42.15 19.48 18.70
CA LEU A 6 -41.05 19.48 17.74
C LEU A 6 -41.14 20.68 16.78
N LYS A 7 -42.32 20.98 16.25
CA LYS A 7 -42.52 22.16 15.38
C LYS A 7 -42.17 23.47 16.10
N LEU A 8 -42.54 23.61 17.37
CA LEU A 8 -42.21 24.79 18.18
C LEU A 8 -40.70 24.88 18.44
N LEU A 9 -40.03 23.75 18.69
CA LEU A 9 -38.58 23.72 18.89
C LEU A 9 -37.81 24.06 17.62
N LEU A 10 -38.20 23.49 16.48
CA LEU A 10 -37.63 23.85 15.17
C LEU A 10 -37.87 25.33 14.86
N TRP A 11 -39.06 25.85 15.19
CA TRP A 11 -39.35 27.29 15.04
C TRP A 11 -38.45 28.14 15.94
N LYS A 12 -38.19 27.72 17.17
CA LYS A 12 -37.23 28.37 18.08
C LYS A 12 -35.82 28.35 17.47
N ILE A 13 -35.34 27.20 16.99
CA ILE A 13 -34.01 27.07 16.36
C ILE A 13 -33.90 27.99 15.14
N TYR A 14 -34.91 27.99 14.28
CA TYR A 14 -34.99 28.91 13.14
C TYR A 14 -34.95 30.38 13.56
N LEU A 15 -35.70 30.76 14.59
CA LEU A 15 -35.67 32.14 15.12
C LEU A 15 -34.30 32.51 15.70
N VAL A 16 -33.63 31.58 16.38
CA VAL A 16 -32.27 31.79 16.90
C VAL A 16 -31.29 32.03 15.75
N GLN A 17 -31.32 31.17 14.73
CA GLN A 17 -30.51 31.35 13.51
C GLN A 17 -30.81 32.68 12.79
N LYS A 18 -32.08 33.06 12.67
CA LYS A 18 -32.49 34.33 12.06
C LYS A 18 -31.98 35.57 12.83
N ARG A 19 -31.79 35.46 14.15
CA ARG A 19 -31.28 36.56 15.00
C ARG A 19 -29.76 36.70 14.97
N SER A 20 -29.04 35.70 14.45
CA SER A 20 -27.58 35.72 14.29
C SER A 20 -27.18 35.58 12.81
N PRO A 21 -27.47 36.58 11.97
CA PRO A 21 -27.26 36.50 10.52
C PRO A 21 -25.80 36.30 10.12
N LEU A 22 -24.84 36.84 10.90
CA LEU A 22 -23.42 36.65 10.64
C LEU A 22 -22.95 35.21 10.86
N LEU A 23 -23.48 34.54 11.90
CA LEU A 23 -23.11 33.16 12.24
C LEU A 23 -23.67 32.19 11.21
N THR A 24 -24.95 32.36 10.86
CA THR A 24 -25.59 31.57 9.80
C THR A 24 -24.92 31.79 8.45
N LEU A 25 -24.55 33.02 8.12
CA LEU A 25 -23.79 33.31 6.91
C LEU A 25 -22.46 32.56 6.90
N LEU A 26 -21.70 32.56 7.99
CA LEU A 26 -20.44 31.80 8.08
C LEU A 26 -20.64 30.29 7.97
N GLU A 27 -21.70 29.73 8.57
CA GLU A 27 -22.03 28.30 8.47
C GLU A 27 -22.29 27.85 7.03
N PHE A 28 -22.93 28.68 6.21
CA PHE A 28 -23.15 28.37 4.79
C PHE A 28 -21.96 28.77 3.91
N LEU A 29 -21.28 29.87 4.23
CA LEU A 29 -20.16 30.39 3.44
C LEU A 29 -18.98 29.44 3.45
N MET A 30 -18.67 28.78 4.58
CA MET A 30 -17.49 27.93 4.67
C MET A 30 -17.57 26.67 3.78
N PRO A 31 -18.64 25.84 3.82
CA PRO A 31 -18.80 24.74 2.88
C PRO A 31 -18.90 25.18 1.42
N THR A 32 -19.59 26.29 1.15
CA THR A 32 -19.70 26.81 -0.23
C THR A 32 -18.35 27.31 -0.75
N LEU A 33 -17.55 27.96 0.09
CA LEU A 33 -16.19 28.39 -0.27
C LEU A 33 -15.30 27.19 -0.60
N PHE A 34 -15.32 26.12 0.21
CA PHE A 34 -14.50 24.93 -0.07
C PHE A 34 -14.94 24.20 -1.34
N THR A 35 -16.24 24.13 -1.64
CA THR A 35 -16.73 23.55 -2.89
C THR A 35 -16.36 24.39 -4.11
N ILE A 36 -16.49 25.72 -4.01
CA ILE A 36 -16.06 26.67 -5.04
C ILE A 36 -14.55 26.62 -5.26
N LEU A 37 -13.77 26.36 -4.20
CA LEU A 37 -12.31 26.23 -4.28
C LEU A 37 -11.87 24.92 -4.94
N LEU A 38 -12.59 23.81 -4.71
CA LEU A 38 -12.26 22.52 -5.31
C LEU A 38 -12.48 22.46 -6.83
N LEU A 39 -13.49 23.15 -7.35
CA LEU A 39 -13.82 23.18 -8.79
C LEU A 39 -12.68 23.69 -9.70
N PRO A 40 -12.04 24.85 -9.44
CA PRO A 40 -10.93 25.30 -10.26
C PRO A 40 -9.71 24.39 -10.11
N ILE A 41 -9.45 23.84 -8.91
CA ILE A 41 -8.36 22.85 -8.73
C ILE A 41 -8.61 21.62 -9.60
N ARG A 42 -9.87 21.13 -9.67
CA ARG A 42 -10.25 20.04 -10.57
C ARG A 42 -9.98 20.38 -12.04
N GLN A 43 -10.13 21.63 -12.45
CA GLN A 43 -9.91 22.06 -13.84
C GLN A 43 -8.43 22.21 -14.20
N ILE A 44 -7.54 22.41 -13.22
CA ILE A 44 -6.09 22.56 -13.47
C ILE A 44 -5.45 21.20 -13.81
N ILE A 45 -5.95 20.11 -13.23
CA ILE A 45 -5.37 18.78 -13.39
C ILE A 45 -6.12 18.03 -14.49
N ASN A 46 -5.42 17.79 -15.60
CA ASN A 46 -5.95 17.04 -16.71
C ASN A 46 -6.15 15.56 -16.35
N SER A 47 -7.23 14.98 -16.87
CA SER A 47 -7.46 13.53 -16.84
C SER A 47 -7.24 12.95 -18.23
N ASN A 48 -6.52 11.84 -18.31
CA ASN A 48 -6.21 11.16 -19.56
C ASN A 48 -7.05 9.89 -19.68
N ASN A 49 -7.90 9.82 -20.69
CA ASN A 49 -8.71 8.63 -20.95
C ASN A 49 -7.97 7.67 -21.90
N ILE A 50 -7.53 6.54 -21.37
CA ILE A 50 -6.79 5.52 -22.12
C ILE A 50 -7.80 4.48 -22.59
N LYS A 51 -8.10 4.53 -23.89
CA LYS A 51 -9.14 3.71 -24.52
C LYS A 51 -8.68 2.30 -24.90
N ASN A 52 -7.37 2.12 -25.07
CA ASN A 52 -6.78 0.86 -25.49
C ASN A 52 -6.24 0.10 -24.28
N ASP A 53 -6.18 -1.22 -24.39
CA ASP A 53 -5.57 -2.07 -23.38
C ASP A 53 -4.09 -1.75 -23.24
N THR A 54 -3.63 -1.58 -22.01
CA THR A 54 -2.20 -1.47 -21.72
C THR A 54 -1.59 -2.86 -21.69
N VAL A 55 -0.77 -3.13 -22.70
CA VAL A 55 -0.02 -4.38 -22.84
C VAL A 55 1.43 -4.15 -22.46
N PHE A 56 1.96 -5.04 -21.63
CA PHE A 56 3.35 -5.01 -21.20
C PHE A 56 4.20 -5.96 -22.05
N ASN A 57 5.46 -5.58 -22.29
CA ASN A 57 6.40 -6.44 -22.98
C ASN A 57 6.86 -7.60 -22.08
N ALA A 58 7.13 -8.75 -22.69
CA ALA A 58 7.76 -9.85 -21.99
C ALA A 58 9.23 -9.52 -21.68
N PHE A 59 9.76 -10.11 -20.61
CA PHE A 59 11.15 -9.96 -20.21
C PHE A 59 11.75 -11.31 -19.76
N PHE A 60 13.06 -11.44 -19.93
CA PHE A 60 13.81 -12.62 -19.54
C PHE A 60 14.21 -12.59 -18.06
N ILE A 61 14.31 -13.76 -17.45
CA ILE A 61 14.85 -13.95 -16.10
C ILE A 61 16.17 -14.72 -16.24
N GLU A 62 17.23 -14.05 -16.67
CA GLU A 62 18.51 -14.72 -16.95
C GLU A 62 19.63 -14.20 -16.06
N SER A 63 19.73 -12.88 -15.94
CA SER A 63 20.74 -12.22 -15.13
C SER A 63 20.09 -11.26 -14.14
N PHE A 64 20.80 -11.01 -13.06
CA PHE A 64 20.47 -9.92 -12.15
C PHE A 64 20.50 -8.58 -12.89
N ASP A 65 19.67 -7.64 -12.42
CA ASP A 65 19.65 -6.26 -12.94
C ASP A 65 21.03 -5.61 -12.77
N ASP A 66 21.42 -4.68 -13.64
CA ASP A 66 22.74 -4.03 -13.57
C ASP A 66 22.93 -3.28 -12.24
N ASN A 67 21.83 -2.83 -11.63
CA ASN A 67 21.83 -2.23 -10.28
C ASN A 67 22.14 -3.25 -9.18
N PHE A 68 21.83 -4.53 -9.40
CA PHE A 68 22.20 -5.63 -8.51
C PHE A 68 23.68 -6.02 -8.68
N ILE A 69 24.29 -5.72 -9.84
CA ILE A 69 25.72 -5.96 -10.12
C ILE A 69 26.63 -5.08 -9.25
N GLN A 70 26.11 -4.02 -8.60
CA GLN A 70 26.85 -3.24 -7.61
C GLN A 70 27.29 -4.08 -6.38
N TYR A 71 26.75 -5.29 -6.23
CA TYR A 71 27.05 -6.24 -5.16
C TYR A 71 27.97 -7.40 -5.59
N LYS A 72 28.94 -7.19 -6.50
CA LYS A 72 29.90 -8.25 -6.91
C LYS A 72 30.71 -8.89 -5.76
N ASN A 73 30.79 -8.24 -4.60
CA ASN A 73 31.43 -8.79 -3.39
C ASN A 73 30.40 -9.40 -2.42
N SER A 74 29.18 -9.63 -2.86
CA SER A 74 28.16 -10.23 -2.01
C SER A 74 28.41 -11.71 -1.81
N SER A 75 28.11 -12.16 -0.59
CA SER A 75 28.06 -13.58 -0.29
C SER A 75 26.63 -14.01 -0.09
N PHE A 76 26.29 -15.14 -0.67
CA PHE A 76 25.05 -15.85 -0.37
C PHE A 76 25.30 -16.87 0.72
N ALA A 77 24.27 -17.17 1.49
CA ALA A 77 24.35 -18.16 2.54
C ALA A 77 23.41 -19.33 2.23
N PHE A 78 23.81 -20.56 2.56
CA PHE A 78 22.91 -21.70 2.47
C PHE A 78 23.07 -22.67 3.64
N TYR A 79 22.00 -23.38 3.93
CA TYR A 79 21.88 -24.39 4.97
C TYR A 79 20.95 -25.51 4.49
N PRO A 80 21.18 -26.81 4.80
CA PRO A 80 22.37 -27.40 5.42
C PRO A 80 23.48 -27.79 4.41
N ASN A 81 24.72 -27.95 4.90
CA ASN A 81 25.87 -28.41 4.09
C ASN A 81 25.98 -29.95 3.96
N ASN A 82 25.00 -30.71 4.47
CA ASN A 82 25.19 -32.15 4.68
C ASN A 82 24.87 -32.98 3.43
N SER A 83 24.06 -32.46 2.51
CA SER A 83 23.60 -33.21 1.33
C SER A 83 24.45 -32.93 0.10
N LYS A 84 24.84 -34.02 -0.58
CA LYS A 84 25.52 -33.96 -1.88
C LYS A 84 24.64 -33.30 -2.95
N LEU A 85 23.33 -33.48 -2.87
CA LEU A 85 22.38 -32.89 -3.80
C LEU A 85 22.36 -31.37 -3.65
N ILE A 86 22.23 -30.86 -2.42
CA ILE A 86 22.31 -29.41 -2.14
C ILE A 86 23.61 -28.83 -2.69
N ASN A 87 24.75 -29.45 -2.37
CA ASN A 87 26.05 -28.93 -2.80
C ASN A 87 26.18 -28.91 -4.33
N SER A 88 25.62 -29.90 -5.04
CA SER A 88 25.58 -29.88 -6.50
C SER A 88 24.72 -28.74 -7.07
N ILE A 89 23.56 -28.46 -6.45
CA ILE A 89 22.68 -27.34 -6.85
C ILE A 89 23.41 -26.02 -6.63
N VAL A 90 23.98 -25.83 -5.44
CA VAL A 90 24.71 -24.61 -5.07
C VAL A 90 25.91 -24.40 -5.99
N ASP A 91 26.65 -25.45 -6.35
CA ASP A 91 27.78 -25.37 -7.29
C ASP A 91 27.33 -24.91 -8.69
N ILE A 92 26.20 -25.41 -9.18
CA ILE A 92 25.64 -25.01 -10.48
C ILE A 92 25.25 -23.52 -10.44
N VAL A 93 24.54 -23.11 -9.40
CA VAL A 93 24.10 -21.71 -9.22
C VAL A 93 25.30 -20.76 -9.03
N SER A 94 26.28 -21.18 -8.25
CA SER A 94 27.53 -20.42 -8.01
C SER A 94 28.29 -20.19 -9.31
N LYS A 95 28.45 -21.23 -10.14
CA LYS A 95 29.11 -21.10 -11.45
C LYS A 95 28.32 -20.22 -12.41
N LYS A 96 26.99 -20.29 -12.39
CA LYS A 96 26.13 -19.53 -13.30
C LYS A 96 26.22 -18.02 -13.08
N PHE A 97 26.30 -17.58 -11.81
CA PHE A 97 26.31 -16.16 -11.47
C PHE A 97 27.67 -15.62 -11.04
N GLU A 98 28.68 -16.48 -10.91
CA GLU A 98 30.01 -16.14 -10.38
C GLU A 98 29.96 -15.58 -8.94
N ILE A 99 29.06 -16.13 -8.10
CA ILE A 99 28.83 -15.64 -6.73
C ILE A 99 29.30 -16.67 -5.69
N GLN A 100 29.89 -16.16 -4.61
CA GLN A 100 30.38 -16.97 -3.49
C GLN A 100 29.24 -17.38 -2.55
N PHE A 101 29.13 -18.68 -2.29
CA PHE A 101 28.21 -19.25 -1.31
C PHE A 101 28.94 -19.64 -0.04
N LYS A 102 28.37 -19.29 1.11
CA LYS A 102 28.83 -19.69 2.44
C LYS A 102 27.86 -20.69 3.03
N SER A 103 28.39 -21.86 3.40
CA SER A 103 27.62 -22.96 3.97
C SER A 103 27.53 -22.84 5.49
N PHE A 104 26.39 -23.23 6.07
CA PHE A 104 26.17 -23.28 7.51
C PHE A 104 25.62 -24.65 7.95
N GLU A 105 25.91 -25.05 9.19
CA GLU A 105 25.40 -26.30 9.79
C GLU A 105 24.07 -26.12 10.53
N LYS A 106 23.71 -24.89 10.91
CA LYS A 106 22.43 -24.55 11.54
C LYS A 106 21.81 -23.33 10.88
N GLU A 107 20.49 -23.34 10.79
CA GLU A 107 19.72 -22.22 10.26
C GLU A 107 19.94 -20.93 11.07
N THR A 108 20.00 -21.03 12.40
CA THR A 108 20.19 -19.86 13.28
C THR A 108 21.50 -19.13 13.02
N GLU A 109 22.58 -19.88 12.79
CA GLU A 109 23.91 -19.32 12.50
C GLU A 109 23.93 -18.63 11.13
N MET A 110 23.20 -19.19 10.16
CA MET A 110 23.00 -18.59 8.84
C MET A 110 22.25 -17.25 8.96
N LEU A 111 21.14 -17.24 9.71
CA LEU A 111 20.33 -16.03 9.90
C LEU A 111 21.08 -14.94 10.65
N GLU A 112 21.83 -15.29 11.70
CA GLU A 112 22.70 -14.36 12.41
C GLU A 112 23.74 -13.75 11.46
N TYR A 113 24.39 -14.57 10.62
CA TYR A 113 25.35 -14.08 9.63
C TYR A 113 24.73 -13.10 8.63
N LEU A 114 23.56 -13.43 8.09
CA LEU A 114 22.83 -12.57 7.14
C LEU A 114 22.40 -11.25 7.79
N SER A 115 22.15 -11.25 9.10
CA SER A 115 21.74 -10.06 9.86
C SER A 115 22.86 -9.04 10.12
N LEU A 116 24.13 -9.45 10.02
CA LEU A 116 25.28 -8.58 10.34
C LEU A 116 25.45 -7.42 9.35
N ASP A 117 25.29 -7.68 8.04
CA ASP A 117 25.48 -6.68 6.98
C ASP A 117 24.56 -6.96 5.78
N SER A 118 23.44 -6.24 5.69
CA SER A 118 22.45 -6.39 4.59
C SER A 118 22.93 -5.87 3.22
N THR A 119 24.07 -5.18 3.19
CA THR A 119 24.70 -4.63 1.99
C THR A 119 25.52 -5.65 1.23
N TYR A 120 26.14 -6.62 1.94
CA TYR A 120 26.97 -7.67 1.35
C TYR A 120 26.32 -9.05 1.46
N HIS A 121 25.38 -9.26 2.38
CA HIS A 121 24.61 -10.49 2.51
C HIS A 121 23.25 -10.33 1.86
N LEU A 122 23.10 -10.91 0.67
CA LEU A 122 21.96 -10.57 -0.18
C LEU A 122 20.70 -11.36 0.14
N PHE A 123 20.83 -12.67 0.29
CA PHE A 123 19.77 -13.59 0.73
C PHE A 123 20.38 -14.92 1.21
N GLY A 124 19.61 -15.66 2.00
CA GLY A 124 19.90 -17.01 2.46
C GLY A 124 18.99 -18.05 1.83
N ILE A 125 19.45 -19.28 1.74
CA ILE A 125 18.66 -20.43 1.28
C ILE A 125 18.66 -21.51 2.35
N SER A 126 17.47 -21.87 2.83
CA SER A 126 17.28 -23.00 3.75
C SER A 126 16.63 -24.14 3.00
N PHE A 127 17.37 -25.22 2.76
CA PHE A 127 16.84 -26.45 2.21
C PHE A 127 16.28 -27.29 3.37
N LEU A 128 14.96 -27.46 3.40
CA LEU A 128 14.26 -28.18 4.47
C LEU A 128 14.22 -29.68 4.21
N ASN A 129 14.14 -30.07 2.93
CA ASN A 129 14.10 -31.46 2.53
C ASN A 129 14.90 -31.70 1.26
N ASP A 130 15.73 -32.74 1.31
CA ASP A 130 16.71 -33.08 0.27
C ASP A 130 16.26 -34.25 -0.61
N ASP A 131 15.07 -34.80 -0.32
CA ASP A 131 14.47 -35.85 -1.11
C ASP A 131 14.00 -35.34 -2.47
N VAL A 132 14.43 -36.01 -3.54
CA VAL A 132 14.07 -35.69 -4.93
C VAL A 132 12.55 -35.58 -5.15
N ASN A 133 11.77 -36.45 -4.50
CA ASN A 133 10.32 -36.50 -4.67
C ASN A 133 9.58 -35.40 -3.89
N ASN A 134 10.23 -34.80 -2.88
CA ASN A 134 9.62 -33.82 -2.00
C ASN A 134 10.64 -32.75 -1.62
N PHE A 135 11.25 -32.12 -2.63
CA PHE A 135 12.24 -31.08 -2.43
C PHE A 135 11.56 -29.79 -1.98
N THR A 136 11.98 -29.26 -0.84
CA THR A 136 11.40 -28.05 -0.25
C THR A 136 12.51 -27.14 0.25
N TYR A 137 12.46 -25.87 -0.17
CA TYR A 137 13.42 -24.86 0.25
C TYR A 137 12.72 -23.54 0.57
N GLU A 138 13.36 -22.74 1.40
CA GLU A 138 12.93 -21.41 1.79
C GLU A 138 14.00 -20.39 1.40
N LEU A 139 13.54 -19.21 0.97
CA LEU A 139 14.42 -18.09 0.64
C LEU A 139 14.28 -17.01 1.71
N HIS A 140 15.39 -16.67 2.34
CA HIS A 140 15.46 -15.63 3.37
C HIS A 140 15.99 -14.34 2.77
N PHE A 141 15.09 -13.38 2.55
CA PHE A 141 15.42 -12.03 2.11
C PHE A 141 15.43 -11.05 3.28
N PRO A 142 16.19 -9.94 3.21
CA PRO A 142 16.16 -8.90 4.23
C PRO A 142 14.75 -8.31 4.35
N ASN A 143 14.33 -7.91 5.57
CA ASN A 143 12.98 -7.37 5.79
C ASN A 143 12.71 -6.07 5.01
N SER A 144 13.73 -5.26 4.78
CA SER A 144 13.62 -4.07 3.91
C SER A 144 14.14 -4.43 2.51
N PRO A 145 13.35 -4.21 1.44
CA PRO A 145 13.91 -4.20 0.10
C PRO A 145 14.97 -3.10 -0.01
N ARG A 146 15.99 -3.34 -0.81
CA ARG A 146 17.06 -2.38 -1.16
C ARG A 146 16.59 -1.46 -2.28
N TYR A 147 15.76 -1.96 -3.18
CA TYR A 147 15.04 -1.19 -4.17
C TYR A 147 14.06 -0.25 -3.48
N GLN A 148 14.40 1.03 -3.50
CA GLN A 148 13.53 2.09 -3.02
C GLN A 148 12.87 2.77 -4.23
N ASP A 149 11.55 2.75 -4.25
CA ASP A 149 10.78 3.52 -5.22
C ASP A 149 10.91 5.02 -4.88
N PRO A 150 11.33 5.87 -5.82
CA PRO A 150 11.49 7.31 -5.57
C PRO A 150 10.19 8.01 -5.15
N ILE A 151 9.03 7.42 -5.46
CA ILE A 151 7.71 8.02 -5.15
C ILE A 151 7.16 7.49 -3.82
N ASN A 152 7.48 6.24 -3.48
CA ASN A 152 6.93 5.57 -2.32
C ASN A 152 8.07 5.00 -1.48
N GLU A 153 8.25 5.51 -0.26
CA GLU A 153 9.17 4.93 0.73
C GLU A 153 8.63 3.59 1.25
N TRP A 154 8.64 2.54 0.41
CA TRP A 154 8.39 1.18 0.85
C TRP A 154 9.59 0.72 1.69
N LYS A 155 9.44 0.71 3.00
CA LYS A 155 10.48 0.25 3.95
C LYS A 155 10.45 -1.25 4.18
N GLU A 156 9.40 -1.94 3.73
CA GLU A 156 9.12 -3.33 4.06
C GLU A 156 8.39 -4.03 2.91
N TRP A 157 8.56 -5.35 2.82
CA TRP A 157 7.72 -6.20 1.98
C TRP A 157 6.26 -6.16 2.44
N LYS A 158 5.32 -6.08 1.50
CA LYS A 158 3.87 -6.09 1.77
C LYS A 158 3.24 -7.44 1.46
N THR A 159 3.86 -8.51 1.93
CA THR A 159 3.36 -9.89 1.75
C THR A 159 2.04 -10.16 2.46
N HIS A 160 1.68 -9.35 3.47
CA HIS A 160 0.40 -9.43 4.18
C HIS A 160 -0.79 -8.84 3.38
N GLN A 161 -0.54 -8.19 2.24
CA GLN A 161 -1.56 -7.53 1.44
C GLN A 161 -1.65 -8.14 0.06
N LEU A 162 -2.85 -8.53 -0.36
CA LEU A 162 -3.13 -8.92 -1.75
C LEU A 162 -3.33 -7.70 -2.65
N PHE A 163 -3.83 -6.60 -2.09
CA PHE A 163 -4.15 -5.36 -2.79
C PHE A 163 -3.57 -4.16 -2.02
N PRO A 164 -3.19 -3.07 -2.72
CA PRO A 164 -2.75 -1.85 -2.05
C PRO A 164 -3.88 -1.26 -1.19
N SER A 165 -3.53 -0.53 -0.13
CA SER A 165 -4.52 0.13 0.73
C SER A 165 -5.36 1.18 -0.01
N PHE A 166 -4.79 1.79 -1.05
CA PHE A 166 -5.48 2.70 -1.95
C PHE A 166 -5.30 2.23 -3.38
N GLU A 167 -6.40 1.93 -4.06
CA GLU A 167 -6.38 1.60 -5.48
C GLU A 167 -6.19 2.88 -6.29
N THR A 168 -5.19 2.88 -7.16
CA THR A 168 -5.02 3.94 -8.15
C THR A 168 -5.80 3.60 -9.41
N LEU A 169 -6.31 4.62 -10.10
CA LEU A 169 -6.98 4.42 -11.38
C LEU A 169 -5.92 4.09 -12.45
N GLY A 170 -5.81 2.79 -12.76
CA GLY A 170 -4.90 2.26 -13.76
C GLY A 170 -4.03 1.10 -13.27
N PRO A 171 -3.14 0.56 -14.12
CA PRO A 171 -2.21 -0.47 -13.74
C PRO A 171 -1.17 0.08 -12.75
N ARG A 172 -0.79 -0.75 -11.78
CA ARG A 172 0.34 -0.49 -10.87
C ARG A 172 1.60 -0.23 -11.69
N ASP A 173 2.22 0.93 -11.50
CA ASP A 173 3.45 1.34 -12.21
C ASP A 173 3.40 1.02 -13.71
N ASN A 174 2.66 1.84 -14.46
CA ASN A 174 2.45 1.65 -15.89
C ASN A 174 3.76 1.68 -16.70
N THR A 175 4.77 2.41 -16.24
CA THR A 175 6.06 2.55 -16.93
C THR A 175 6.98 1.36 -16.72
N SER A 176 6.83 0.64 -15.60
CA SER A 176 7.68 -0.50 -15.30
C SER A 176 7.23 -1.76 -16.02
N LYS A 177 8.16 -2.46 -16.64
CA LYS A 177 7.93 -3.80 -17.22
C LYS A 177 7.81 -4.87 -16.14
N HIS A 178 8.37 -4.62 -14.95
CA HIS A 178 8.60 -5.62 -13.91
C HIS A 178 7.63 -5.53 -12.73
N GLY A 179 6.63 -4.63 -12.78
CA GLY A 179 5.56 -4.52 -11.79
C GLY A 179 5.79 -3.51 -10.66
N GLY A 180 6.94 -2.82 -10.66
CA GLY A 180 7.27 -1.75 -9.71
C GLY A 180 7.64 -2.25 -8.29
N ALA A 181 7.63 -1.35 -7.31
CA ALA A 181 7.88 -1.69 -5.91
C ALA A 181 6.84 -2.69 -5.36
N PRO A 182 7.19 -3.60 -4.43
CA PRO A 182 8.46 -3.69 -3.68
C PRO A 182 9.64 -4.26 -4.47
N GLY A 183 9.48 -4.53 -5.78
CA GLY A 183 10.63 -4.77 -6.66
C GLY A 183 11.16 -6.21 -6.66
N TYR A 184 10.28 -7.22 -6.63
CA TYR A 184 10.69 -8.65 -6.64
C TYR A 184 11.69 -9.03 -7.74
N TYR A 185 11.56 -8.44 -8.92
CA TYR A 185 12.51 -8.64 -10.02
C TYR A 185 13.87 -7.99 -9.72
N VAL A 186 13.86 -6.72 -9.29
CA VAL A 186 15.08 -5.93 -9.01
C VAL A 186 15.86 -6.52 -7.83
N GLU A 187 15.15 -7.02 -6.83
CA GLU A 187 15.73 -7.73 -5.67
C GLU A 187 16.26 -9.13 -6.01
N GLY A 188 16.06 -9.61 -7.24
CA GLY A 188 16.56 -10.89 -7.70
C GLY A 188 15.79 -12.11 -7.20
N PHE A 189 14.67 -11.95 -6.49
CA PHE A 189 13.86 -13.07 -5.96
C PHE A 189 13.51 -14.10 -7.05
N LEU A 190 12.96 -13.62 -8.17
CA LEU A 190 12.55 -14.48 -9.29
C LEU A 190 13.74 -15.17 -9.97
N ILE A 191 14.90 -14.50 -10.00
CA ILE A 191 16.12 -15.00 -10.63
C ILE A 191 16.70 -16.14 -9.82
N VAL A 192 16.77 -15.96 -8.50
CA VAL A 192 17.26 -16.96 -7.54
C VAL A 192 16.35 -18.18 -7.55
N GLN A 193 15.04 -17.96 -7.48
CA GLN A 193 14.05 -19.05 -7.57
C GLN A 193 14.23 -19.85 -8.86
N LYS A 194 14.23 -19.19 -10.03
CA LYS A 194 14.45 -19.87 -11.31
C LYS A 194 15.78 -20.61 -11.34
N ALA A 195 16.85 -20.03 -10.78
CA ALA A 195 18.17 -20.64 -10.81
C ALA A 195 18.25 -21.91 -9.97
N ILE A 196 17.65 -21.92 -8.78
CA ILE A 196 17.60 -23.12 -7.91
C ILE A 196 16.75 -24.20 -8.58
N ASP A 197 15.56 -23.85 -9.07
CA ASP A 197 14.66 -24.78 -9.73
C ASP A 197 15.32 -25.39 -10.98
N PHE A 198 15.94 -24.56 -11.82
CA PHE A 198 16.64 -25.04 -13.02
C PHE A 198 17.89 -25.86 -12.67
N ALA A 199 18.61 -25.50 -11.61
CA ALA A 199 19.74 -26.29 -11.13
C ALA A 199 19.30 -27.66 -10.59
N LEU A 200 18.11 -27.76 -10.00
CA LEU A 200 17.54 -29.04 -9.60
C LEU A 200 17.11 -29.86 -10.82
N ILE A 201 16.39 -29.26 -11.77
CA ILE A 201 15.91 -29.97 -12.97
C ILE A 201 17.10 -30.42 -13.82
N SER A 202 18.17 -29.62 -13.92
CA SER A 202 19.36 -29.95 -14.71
C SER A 202 20.13 -31.18 -14.20
N LEU A 203 19.95 -31.55 -12.92
CA LEU A 203 20.47 -32.81 -12.38
C LEU A 203 19.76 -34.05 -12.96
N PHE A 204 18.51 -33.90 -13.42
CA PHE A 204 17.72 -34.98 -14.01
C PHE A 204 17.70 -34.94 -15.53
N ASP A 205 17.69 -33.74 -16.12
CA ASP A 205 17.64 -33.52 -17.56
C ASP A 205 18.63 -32.45 -18.01
N SER A 206 19.60 -32.84 -18.83
CA SER A 206 20.62 -31.92 -19.35
C SER A 206 20.12 -30.98 -20.45
N GLN A 207 18.90 -31.15 -20.97
CA GLN A 207 18.33 -30.28 -22.00
C GLN A 207 17.70 -28.99 -21.47
N VAL A 208 17.63 -28.83 -20.14
CA VAL A 208 16.99 -27.70 -19.46
C VAL A 208 17.62 -26.35 -19.83
N ASP A 209 18.91 -26.33 -20.13
CA ASP A 209 19.62 -25.09 -20.49
C ASP A 209 19.14 -24.48 -21.81
N ASN A 210 18.44 -25.25 -22.66
CA ASN A 210 17.86 -24.76 -23.91
C ASN A 210 16.45 -24.14 -23.73
N ILE A 211 15.89 -24.18 -22.51
CA ILE A 211 14.53 -23.69 -22.25
C ILE A 211 14.57 -22.21 -21.87
N GLU A 212 14.03 -21.37 -22.76
CA GLU A 212 13.83 -19.95 -22.49
C GLU A 212 12.50 -19.70 -21.78
N ILE A 213 12.57 -19.17 -20.55
CA ILE A 213 11.40 -18.70 -19.81
C ILE A 213 11.37 -17.18 -19.79
N MET A 214 10.28 -16.63 -20.33
CA MET A 214 9.94 -15.22 -20.25
C MET A 214 8.75 -14.99 -19.32
N LEU A 215 8.78 -13.88 -18.58
CA LEU A 215 7.63 -13.39 -17.84
C LEU A 215 7.00 -12.22 -18.55
N LYS A 216 5.67 -12.15 -18.45
CA LYS A 216 4.88 -11.05 -18.99
C LYS A 216 3.82 -10.68 -17.98
N ARG A 217 3.67 -9.39 -17.72
CA ARG A 217 2.57 -8.89 -16.89
C ARG A 217 1.24 -9.10 -17.61
N PHE A 218 0.19 -9.36 -16.86
CA PHE A 218 -1.16 -9.38 -17.41
C PHE A 218 -1.51 -8.02 -18.01
N PRO A 219 -2.18 -7.98 -19.17
CA PRO A 219 -2.66 -6.73 -19.75
C PRO A 219 -3.71 -6.12 -18.81
N TYR A 220 -3.78 -4.80 -18.79
CA TYR A 220 -4.77 -4.07 -18.03
C TYR A 220 -5.71 -3.34 -19.00
N GLY A 221 -7.01 -3.39 -18.73
CA GLY A 221 -8.04 -2.86 -19.62
C GLY A 221 -8.05 -1.33 -19.70
N PRO A 222 -8.98 -0.74 -20.47
CA PRO A 222 -9.09 0.71 -20.64
C PRO A 222 -9.39 1.40 -19.30
N TYR A 223 -8.73 2.53 -19.03
CA TYR A 223 -8.88 3.26 -17.77
C TYR A 223 -8.72 4.77 -17.93
N VAL A 224 -9.24 5.50 -16.94
CA VAL A 224 -9.06 6.94 -16.84
C VAL A 224 -7.93 7.22 -15.87
N HIS A 225 -6.80 7.71 -16.39
CA HIS A 225 -5.69 8.13 -15.57
C HIS A 225 -5.93 9.54 -15.04
N ASP A 226 -6.14 9.66 -13.74
CA ASP A 226 -6.52 10.90 -13.09
C ASP A 226 -5.87 11.05 -11.71
N ASN A 227 -4.74 11.76 -11.68
CA ASN A 227 -3.98 11.99 -10.44
C ASN A 227 -4.74 12.87 -9.44
N PHE A 228 -5.71 13.67 -9.90
CA PHE A 228 -6.51 14.49 -8.98
C PHE A 228 -7.38 13.63 -8.07
N VAL A 229 -7.88 12.49 -8.54
CA VAL A 229 -8.72 11.60 -7.72
C VAL A 229 -7.95 11.10 -6.50
N ILE A 230 -6.67 10.72 -6.67
CA ILE A 230 -5.82 10.24 -5.58
C ILE A 230 -5.61 11.34 -4.53
N ILE A 231 -5.26 12.55 -5.00
CA ILE A 231 -5.06 13.72 -4.12
C ILE A 231 -6.37 14.07 -3.42
N LEU A 232 -7.50 14.03 -4.13
CA LEU A 232 -8.81 14.33 -3.59
C LEU A 232 -9.19 13.32 -2.51
N ILE A 233 -9.03 12.01 -2.73
CA ILE A 233 -9.34 11.00 -1.71
C ILE A 233 -8.56 11.27 -0.41
N ALA A 234 -7.30 11.66 -0.51
CA ALA A 234 -6.48 11.98 0.66
C ALA A 234 -6.91 13.28 1.38
N ILE A 235 -7.26 14.33 0.63
CA ILE A 235 -7.51 15.67 1.20
C ILE A 235 -8.99 15.90 1.55
N PHE A 236 -9.92 15.20 0.88
CA PHE A 236 -11.36 15.42 0.99
C PHE A 236 -11.92 15.30 2.43
N PRO A 237 -11.52 14.32 3.26
CA PRO A 237 -11.97 14.25 4.64
C PRO A 237 -11.62 15.50 5.44
N TYR A 238 -10.41 16.05 5.23
CA TYR A 238 -9.97 17.28 5.90
C TYR A 238 -10.75 18.51 5.43
N ILE A 239 -11.06 18.59 4.13
CA ILE A 239 -11.89 19.68 3.59
C ILE A 239 -13.29 19.64 4.22
N ILE A 240 -13.91 18.46 4.31
CA ILE A 240 -15.22 18.31 4.98
C ILE A 240 -15.11 18.75 6.44
N GLN A 241 -14.10 18.26 7.17
CA GLN A 241 -13.92 18.62 8.57
C GLN A 241 -13.78 20.14 8.77
N LEU A 242 -12.97 20.80 7.95
CA LEU A 242 -12.78 22.26 8.00
C LEU A 242 -14.03 23.02 7.56
N SER A 243 -14.80 22.48 6.62
CA SER A 243 -16.03 23.13 6.15
C SER A 243 -17.10 23.24 7.25
N PHE A 244 -17.19 22.23 8.12
CA PHE A 244 -18.19 22.16 9.20
C PHE A 244 -17.67 22.63 10.56
N ILE A 245 -16.43 23.12 10.65
CA ILE A 245 -15.83 23.51 11.95
C ILE A 245 -16.66 24.58 12.66
N PHE A 246 -17.16 25.57 11.92
CA PHE A 246 -17.99 26.64 12.48
C PHE A 246 -19.36 26.12 12.91
N THR A 247 -19.97 25.22 12.13
CA THR A 247 -21.23 24.56 12.50
C THR A 247 -21.08 23.82 13.84
N VAL A 248 -19.99 23.08 14.03
CA VAL A 248 -19.71 22.38 15.30
C VAL A 248 -19.48 23.36 16.45
N ILE A 249 -18.66 24.40 16.26
CA ILE A 249 -18.38 25.39 17.31
C ILE A 249 -19.64 26.15 17.72
N PHE A 250 -20.47 26.56 16.75
CA PHE A 250 -21.66 27.34 17.03
C PHE A 250 -22.78 26.51 17.65
N THR A 251 -22.97 25.27 17.22
CA THR A 251 -23.90 24.33 17.89
C THR A 251 -23.44 24.01 19.32
N ALA A 252 -22.13 23.80 19.55
CA ALA A 252 -21.60 23.62 20.89
C ALA A 252 -21.84 24.87 21.77
N LYS A 253 -21.56 26.06 21.25
CA LYS A 253 -21.81 27.33 21.94
C LYS A 253 -23.28 27.50 22.32
N SER A 254 -24.21 27.23 21.40
CA SER A 254 -25.65 27.37 21.68
C SER A 254 -26.13 26.39 22.75
N ILE A 255 -25.66 25.13 22.70
CA ILE A 255 -25.96 24.13 23.73
C ILE A 255 -25.42 24.57 25.11
N VAL A 256 -24.20 25.10 25.17
CA VAL A 256 -23.61 25.59 26.43
C VAL A 256 -24.40 26.78 26.96
N GLN A 257 -24.76 27.73 26.10
CA GLN A 257 -25.56 28.91 26.49
C GLN A 257 -26.95 28.50 27.02
N GLU A 258 -27.60 27.50 26.42
CA GLU A 258 -28.87 26.97 26.94
C GLU A 258 -28.73 26.25 28.28
N LYS A 259 -27.59 25.60 28.52
CA LYS A 259 -27.27 24.99 29.82
C LYS A 259 -27.01 26.04 30.89
N GLU A 260 -26.23 27.08 30.58
CA GLU A 260 -25.89 28.16 31.51
C GLU A 260 -27.13 28.95 31.95
N THR A 261 -28.02 29.26 31.00
CA THR A 261 -29.28 29.97 31.28
C THR A 261 -30.36 29.08 31.93
N GLY A 262 -30.13 27.77 32.05
CA GLY A 262 -31.10 26.83 32.59
C GLY A 262 -32.36 26.66 31.71
N LEU A 263 -32.36 27.19 30.48
CA LEU A 263 -33.52 27.17 29.58
C LEU A 263 -34.03 25.75 29.34
N LYS A 264 -33.12 24.78 29.23
CA LYS A 264 -33.47 23.37 29.06
C LYS A 264 -34.30 22.81 30.21
N GLU A 265 -33.94 23.14 31.45
CA GLU A 265 -34.64 22.64 32.64
C GLU A 265 -36.00 23.32 32.81
N ILE A 266 -36.09 24.62 32.52
CA ILE A 266 -37.38 25.34 32.49
C ILE A 266 -38.33 24.70 31.47
N MET A 267 -37.84 24.38 30.27
CA MET A 267 -38.67 23.75 29.23
C MET A 267 -39.12 22.34 29.62
N LYS A 268 -38.28 21.57 30.33
CA LYS A 268 -38.70 20.27 30.90
C LYS A 268 -39.79 20.44 31.96
N LEU A 269 -39.67 21.43 32.86
CA LEU A 269 -40.70 21.74 33.86
C LEU A 269 -42.02 22.16 33.22
N MET A 270 -41.98 22.80 32.05
CA MET A 270 -43.16 23.13 31.22
C MET A 270 -43.78 21.92 30.50
N GLY A 271 -43.30 20.70 30.73
CA GLY A 271 -43.86 19.47 30.15
C GLY A 271 -43.24 19.05 28.80
N MET A 272 -42.09 19.62 28.43
CA MET A 272 -41.34 19.16 27.24
C MET A 272 -40.66 17.83 27.53
N LYS A 273 -40.85 16.85 26.64
CA LYS A 273 -40.17 15.55 26.76
C LYS A 273 -38.72 15.63 26.30
N SER A 274 -37.80 15.06 27.08
CA SER A 274 -36.36 15.14 26.82
C SER A 274 -35.95 14.58 25.45
N HIS A 275 -36.62 13.54 24.96
CA HIS A 275 -36.29 12.95 23.66
C HIS A 275 -36.67 13.87 22.49
N VAL A 276 -37.70 14.73 22.63
CA VAL A 276 -38.09 15.69 21.57
C VAL A 276 -37.07 16.81 21.47
N TYR A 277 -36.56 17.27 22.61
CA TYR A 277 -35.53 18.31 22.68
C TYR A 277 -34.21 17.91 22.03
N TRP A 278 -33.80 16.65 22.16
CA TRP A 278 -32.58 16.17 21.49
C TRP A 278 -32.76 15.89 20.00
N LEU A 279 -34.01 15.71 19.55
CA LEU A 279 -34.35 15.45 18.16
C LEU A 279 -34.48 16.76 17.36
N SER A 280 -34.91 17.85 18.02
CA SER A 280 -34.95 19.19 17.44
C SER A 280 -33.57 19.80 17.34
#